data_AF-A0A925BQW3-F1
#
_entry.id   AF-A0A925BQW3-F1
#
_cell.length_a   1.000
_cell.length_b   1.000
_cell.length_c   1.000
_cell.angle_alpha   90.00
_cell.angle_beta   90.00
_cell.angle_gamma   90.00
#
_symmetry.space_group_name_H-M   'P 1'
#
loop_
_entity.id
_entity.type
_entity.pdbx_description
1 polymer ?
#
loop_
_entity_poly.entity_id
_entity_poly.type
_entity_poly.pdbx_seq_one_letter_code
_entity_poly.pdbx_strand_id
1 'polypeptide(L)'
;MLIGFVSDERYVAVSEVLLEFVNEQGQSWEARSRASGSVHLDLPSGEYLVTLQRPGFGGKRVRLTLPTKQPHHFRLLSDGLLGYAWPKCVRSGEEAEFRVHSVECFHLELWRYGWTKERVRGLGWHDEHGPRAMMQITPDGDYTQIGVEWNKFGYTSPAQKQMVQAPQQSGLYYFHASTASGRAFAFPWVVAPSKPTAPVAVLASNITWNCYNNFGGRSNYIHANALPDVPVVNSRQEIARYIDPKFQTWGWDSYAPLSFERPEPINDIALSEQITDPIEGRAACHIAPAEWRLLGWLEREGFAYDFYSETQLHEEVLDLSKYKVLIISTHPEYWTQTMYDRVKQWVFHEGGRLMYLGGNGVNCEVTLHDNDTMTVHNGTMTSLWAEGIGAESRLGKRHESEANLLGVVFTPAGIMTGAPYRVIDDTHWCFEGTGLKNGDTFGEKSLHRRCPGGASGHETDKISASSPKNTRLLARGLNPDNGGAEMAIFDTESGGGTFSVGSICWPSSIPID
;
A
#
# COMPACT_ATOMS: atom_id res chain seq x y z
N MET A 1 -39.59 -8.84 -2.15
CA MET A 1 -38.40 -9.71 -2.01
C MET A 1 -37.17 -8.84 -1.78
N LEU A 2 -36.15 -9.29 -1.02
CA LEU A 2 -34.86 -8.58 -0.95
C LEU A 2 -34.10 -8.89 -2.24
N ILE A 3 -33.84 -7.87 -3.06
CA ILE A 3 -33.06 -8.01 -4.29
C ILE A 3 -31.56 -7.92 -3.98
N GLY A 4 -31.17 -6.98 -3.11
CA GLY A 4 -29.77 -6.65 -2.91
C GLY A 4 -29.54 -5.41 -2.06
N PHE A 5 -28.30 -4.93 -2.09
CA PHE A 5 -27.85 -3.73 -1.41
C PHE A 5 -27.09 -2.82 -2.39
N VAL A 6 -27.21 -1.50 -2.21
CA VAL A 6 -26.38 -0.51 -2.93
C VAL A 6 -25.38 0.10 -1.96
N SER A 7 -24.12 0.19 -2.39
CA SER A 7 -23.01 0.67 -1.58
C SER A 7 -21.93 1.36 -2.41
N ASP A 8 -21.11 2.19 -1.78
CA ASP A 8 -20.06 2.99 -2.44
C ASP A 8 -18.71 2.25 -2.54
N GLU A 9 -17.67 2.87 -3.09
CA GLU A 9 -16.34 2.28 -3.18
C GLU A 9 -15.66 1.97 -1.83
N ARG A 10 -16.26 2.34 -0.69
CA ARG A 10 -15.81 1.98 0.67
C ARG A 10 -16.70 0.92 1.34
N TYR A 11 -17.67 0.40 0.61
CA TYR A 11 -18.70 -0.54 1.10
C TYR A 11 -19.61 0.08 2.18
N VAL A 12 -19.80 1.39 2.09
CA VAL A 12 -20.78 2.14 2.88
C VAL A 12 -22.11 2.15 2.14
N ALA A 13 -23.21 1.98 2.88
CA ALA A 13 -24.55 1.95 2.34
C ALA A 13 -24.92 3.27 1.63
N VAL A 14 -25.51 3.16 0.44
CA VAL A 14 -25.91 4.31 -0.38
C VAL A 14 -27.43 4.31 -0.49
N SER A 15 -28.08 5.24 0.19
CA SER A 15 -29.53 5.41 0.22
C SER A 15 -30.07 6.27 -0.93
N GLU A 16 -31.37 6.15 -1.23
CA GLU A 16 -32.07 6.94 -2.25
C GLU A 16 -31.46 6.81 -3.66
N VAL A 17 -30.86 5.67 -3.96
CA VAL A 17 -30.46 5.31 -5.32
C VAL A 17 -31.72 4.88 -6.07
N LEU A 18 -31.99 5.50 -7.21
CA LEU A 18 -33.06 5.06 -8.10
C LEU A 18 -32.57 3.84 -8.89
N LEU A 19 -33.34 2.75 -8.85
CA LEU A 19 -33.12 1.55 -9.64
C LEU A 19 -34.29 1.33 -10.58
N GLU A 20 -34.00 1.18 -11.87
CA GLU A 20 -34.96 0.78 -12.90
C GLU A 20 -34.60 -0.62 -13.42
N PHE A 21 -35.49 -1.58 -13.23
CA PHE A 21 -35.34 -2.96 -13.70
C PHE A 21 -36.14 -3.12 -14.99
N VAL A 22 -35.49 -3.44 -16.10
CA VAL A 22 -36.14 -3.65 -17.41
C VAL A 22 -35.89 -5.08 -17.88
N ASN A 23 -36.96 -5.84 -18.15
CA ASN A 23 -36.84 -7.19 -18.69
C ASN A 23 -36.71 -7.19 -20.22
N GLU A 24 -36.52 -8.37 -20.82
CA GLU A 24 -36.39 -8.51 -22.28
C GLU A 24 -37.65 -8.10 -23.05
N GLN A 25 -38.83 -8.15 -22.43
CA GLN A 25 -40.08 -7.67 -23.02
C GLN A 25 -40.26 -6.15 -22.92
N GLY A 26 -39.30 -5.42 -22.33
CA GLY A 26 -39.35 -3.97 -22.15
C GLY A 26 -40.27 -3.51 -21.01
N GLN A 27 -40.77 -4.42 -20.18
CA GLN A 27 -41.49 -4.07 -18.96
C GLN A 27 -40.51 -3.53 -17.93
N SER A 28 -40.88 -2.45 -17.25
CA SER A 28 -40.01 -1.75 -16.30
C SER A 28 -40.62 -1.70 -14.90
N TRP A 29 -39.78 -1.85 -13.88
CA TRP A 29 -40.13 -1.65 -12.48
C TRP A 29 -39.14 -0.72 -11.79
N GLU A 30 -39.65 0.12 -10.90
CA GLU A 30 -38.83 1.05 -10.10
C GLU A 30 -38.64 0.52 -8.67
N ALA A 31 -37.45 0.71 -8.12
CA ALA A 31 -37.20 0.65 -6.68
C ALA A 31 -36.23 1.75 -6.24
N ARG A 32 -36.19 2.00 -4.93
CA ARG A 32 -35.18 2.88 -4.31
C ARG A 32 -34.44 2.14 -3.20
N SER A 33 -33.13 2.36 -3.10
CA SER A 33 -32.36 1.85 -1.97
C SER A 33 -32.78 2.57 -0.68
N ARG A 34 -32.99 1.81 0.39
CA ARG A 34 -33.35 2.33 1.72
C ARG A 34 -32.11 2.94 2.40
N ALA A 35 -32.29 3.48 3.61
CA ALA A 35 -31.20 4.01 4.44
C ALA A 35 -30.03 3.03 4.64
N SER A 36 -30.32 1.74 4.74
CA SER A 36 -29.34 0.64 4.83
C SER A 36 -28.73 0.22 3.48
N GLY A 37 -29.05 0.92 2.39
CA GLY A 37 -28.72 0.52 1.04
C GLY A 37 -29.58 -0.62 0.49
N SER A 38 -30.47 -1.23 1.29
CA SER A 38 -31.25 -2.39 0.85
C SER A 38 -32.29 -2.03 -0.22
N VAL A 39 -32.45 -2.92 -1.21
CA VAL A 39 -33.40 -2.79 -2.32
C VAL A 39 -34.43 -3.90 -2.22
N HIS A 40 -35.69 -3.52 -2.10
CA HIS A 40 -36.80 -4.46 -2.00
C HIS A 40 -37.79 -4.23 -3.13
N LEU A 41 -38.08 -5.28 -3.90
CA LEU A 41 -39.04 -5.26 -5.00
C LEU A 41 -39.51 -6.70 -5.25
N ASP A 42 -40.73 -6.89 -5.71
CA ASP A 42 -41.23 -8.18 -6.18
C ASP A 42 -41.21 -8.19 -7.70
N LEU A 43 -40.43 -9.10 -8.28
CA LEU A 43 -40.19 -9.22 -9.71
C LEU A 43 -40.42 -10.68 -10.16
N PRO A 44 -40.96 -10.92 -11.35
CA PRO A 44 -40.93 -12.24 -11.97
C PRO A 44 -39.49 -12.77 -12.08
N SER A 45 -39.32 -14.10 -12.11
CA SER A 45 -38.03 -14.69 -12.46
C SER A 45 -37.65 -14.33 -13.91
N GLY A 46 -36.38 -14.03 -14.15
CA GLY A 46 -35.91 -13.64 -15.48
C GLY A 46 -34.63 -12.81 -15.47
N GLU A 47 -34.22 -12.40 -16.65
CA GLU A 47 -33.09 -11.49 -16.88
C GLU A 47 -33.55 -10.04 -16.87
N TYR A 48 -32.79 -9.20 -16.18
CA TYR A 48 -33.07 -7.77 -16.06
C TYR A 48 -31.83 -6.95 -16.41
N LEU A 49 -32.03 -5.88 -17.17
CA LEU A 49 -31.11 -4.75 -17.20
C LEU A 49 -31.50 -3.80 -16.08
N VAL A 50 -30.61 -3.63 -15.11
CA VAL A 50 -30.82 -2.74 -13.96
C VAL A 50 -30.04 -1.46 -14.18
N THR A 51 -30.73 -0.33 -14.29
CA THR A 51 -30.10 1.00 -14.35
C THR A 51 -30.11 1.61 -12.95
N LEU A 52 -28.96 2.08 -12.48
CA LEU A 52 -28.81 2.75 -11.19
C LEU A 52 -28.41 4.21 -11.39
N GLN A 53 -29.08 5.13 -10.69
CA GLN A 53 -28.78 6.55 -10.74
C GLN A 53 -28.93 7.21 -9.37
N ARG A 54 -27.93 8.01 -8.97
CA ARG A 54 -27.97 8.90 -7.80
C ARG A 54 -27.06 10.11 -8.06
N PRO A 55 -27.50 11.35 -7.79
CA PRO A 55 -26.61 12.51 -7.84
C PRO A 55 -25.37 12.33 -6.96
N GLY A 56 -24.20 12.72 -7.46
CA GLY A 56 -22.92 12.52 -6.76
C GLY A 56 -22.31 11.12 -6.91
N PHE A 57 -22.91 10.26 -7.74
CA PHE A 57 -22.38 8.93 -8.08
C PHE A 57 -22.46 8.69 -9.58
N GLY A 58 -21.52 7.87 -10.07
CA GLY A 58 -21.52 7.43 -11.44
C GLY A 58 -22.66 6.47 -11.73
N GLY A 59 -23.59 6.89 -12.59
CA GLY A 59 -24.70 6.06 -13.04
C GLY A 59 -24.19 4.84 -13.82
N LYS A 60 -24.80 3.68 -13.61
CA LYS A 60 -24.38 2.44 -14.29
C LYS A 60 -25.54 1.52 -14.64
N ARG A 61 -25.27 0.60 -15.55
CA ARG A 61 -26.20 -0.47 -15.94
C ARG A 61 -25.56 -1.82 -15.71
N VAL A 62 -26.32 -2.74 -15.12
CA VAL A 62 -25.86 -4.10 -14.83
C VAL A 62 -26.90 -5.12 -15.27
N ARG A 63 -26.46 -6.30 -15.69
CA ARG A 63 -27.37 -7.42 -15.98
C ARG A 63 -27.52 -8.27 -14.72
N LEU A 64 -28.75 -8.65 -14.40
CA LEU A 64 -29.10 -9.41 -13.21
C LEU A 64 -30.13 -10.48 -13.56
N THR A 65 -29.81 -11.73 -13.24
CA THR A 65 -30.74 -12.86 -13.28
C THR A 65 -31.44 -13.01 -11.93
N LEU A 66 -32.77 -13.04 -11.93
CA LEU A 66 -33.57 -13.30 -10.74
C LEU A 66 -34.28 -14.66 -10.80
N PRO A 67 -34.40 -15.38 -9.67
CA PRO A 67 -33.91 -15.02 -8.33
C PRO A 67 -32.39 -15.23 -8.20
N THR A 68 -31.73 -14.37 -7.44
CA THR A 68 -30.32 -14.58 -7.06
C THR A 68 -30.20 -15.58 -5.90
N LYS A 69 -29.08 -16.30 -5.81
CA LYS A 69 -28.79 -17.21 -4.68
C LYS A 69 -28.53 -16.45 -3.37
N GLN A 70 -27.98 -15.25 -3.48
CA GLN A 70 -27.68 -14.32 -2.40
C GLN A 70 -28.13 -12.92 -2.83
N PRO A 71 -28.43 -12.00 -1.89
CA PRO A 71 -28.69 -10.61 -2.24
C PRO A 71 -27.59 -10.04 -3.15
N HIS A 72 -27.96 -9.35 -4.21
CA HIS A 72 -26.99 -8.75 -5.13
C HIS A 72 -26.34 -7.51 -4.51
N HIS A 73 -25.03 -7.32 -4.70
CA HIS A 73 -24.33 -6.17 -4.14
C HIS A 73 -24.01 -5.18 -5.24
N PHE A 74 -24.92 -4.22 -5.45
CA PHE A 74 -24.69 -3.11 -6.37
C PHE A 74 -23.63 -2.15 -5.80
N ARG A 75 -22.63 -1.83 -6.61
CA ARG A 75 -21.50 -0.96 -6.23
C ARG A 75 -21.53 0.33 -7.04
N LEU A 76 -21.66 1.48 -6.42
CA LEU A 76 -21.55 2.78 -7.09
C LEU A 76 -20.20 3.41 -6.77
N LEU A 77 -19.64 4.13 -7.73
CA LEU A 77 -18.45 4.94 -7.53
C LEU A 77 -18.88 6.39 -7.35
N SER A 78 -18.40 7.03 -6.29
CA SER A 78 -18.66 8.45 -6.06
C SER A 78 -18.09 9.33 -7.19
N ASP A 79 -18.77 10.43 -7.50
CA ASP A 79 -18.28 11.43 -8.45
C ASP A 79 -17.01 12.09 -7.90
N GLY A 80 -15.88 11.93 -8.60
CA GLY A 80 -14.62 12.49 -8.11
C GLY A 80 -13.51 12.52 -9.15
N LEU A 81 -12.27 12.57 -8.65
CA LEU A 81 -11.06 12.39 -9.44
C LEU A 81 -10.20 11.34 -8.75
N LEU A 82 -9.99 10.21 -9.42
CA LEU A 82 -9.16 9.11 -8.94
C LEU A 82 -8.42 8.48 -10.12
N GLY A 83 -7.25 7.93 -9.88
CA GLY A 83 -6.48 7.26 -10.92
C GLY A 83 -5.51 6.21 -10.40
N TYR A 84 -5.03 5.38 -11.32
CA TYR A 84 -3.88 4.51 -11.12
C TYR A 84 -3.26 4.15 -12.47
N ALA A 85 -1.98 3.78 -12.48
CA ALA A 85 -1.33 3.18 -13.64
C ALA A 85 -1.50 1.66 -13.61
N TRP A 86 -1.63 1.04 -14.79
CA TRP A 86 -1.70 -0.41 -14.94
C TRP A 86 -0.84 -0.93 -16.11
N PRO A 87 0.19 -1.76 -15.84
CA PRO A 87 0.63 -2.22 -14.52
C PRO A 87 1.22 -1.08 -13.67
N LYS A 88 1.15 -1.24 -12.34
CA LYS A 88 1.65 -0.24 -11.37
C LYS A 88 3.18 -0.15 -11.31
N CYS A 89 3.85 -1.20 -11.77
CA CYS A 89 5.30 -1.32 -11.78
C CYS A 89 5.72 -1.76 -13.17
N VAL A 90 6.73 -1.10 -13.72
CA VAL A 90 7.26 -1.37 -15.07
C VAL A 90 8.77 -1.21 -15.06
N ARG A 91 9.42 -1.55 -16.17
CA ARG A 91 10.81 -1.20 -16.45
C ARG A 91 10.89 -0.02 -17.42
N SER A 92 12.02 0.67 -17.41
CA SER A 92 12.31 1.75 -18.35
C SER A 92 12.04 1.36 -19.80
N GLY A 93 11.27 2.17 -20.51
CA GLY A 93 10.87 1.93 -21.89
C GLY A 93 9.66 1.01 -22.09
N GLU A 94 9.20 0.29 -21.06
CA GLU A 94 7.91 -0.42 -21.09
C GLU A 94 6.73 0.57 -20.97
N GLU A 95 5.51 0.11 -21.18
CA GLU A 95 4.32 0.95 -21.15
C GLU A 95 3.35 0.52 -20.05
N ALA A 96 2.65 1.50 -19.49
CA ALA A 96 1.45 1.28 -18.68
C ALA A 96 0.28 2.07 -19.26
N GLU A 97 -0.93 1.67 -18.90
CA GLU A 97 -2.14 2.44 -19.12
C GLU A 97 -2.43 3.29 -17.90
N PHE A 98 -2.67 4.60 -18.04
CA PHE A 98 -3.27 5.37 -16.95
C PHE A 98 -4.79 5.23 -17.01
N ARG A 99 -5.38 4.85 -15.88
CA ARG A 99 -6.81 4.61 -15.72
C ARG A 99 -7.36 5.64 -14.75
N VAL A 100 -8.17 6.56 -15.25
CA VAL A 100 -8.66 7.71 -14.48
C VAL A 100 -10.17 7.74 -14.49
N HIS A 101 -10.76 7.87 -13.31
CA HIS A 101 -12.14 8.22 -13.10
C HIS A 101 -12.26 9.74 -12.96
N SER A 102 -13.02 10.38 -13.84
CA SER A 102 -13.48 11.75 -13.64
C SER A 102 -14.84 12.00 -14.28
N VAL A 103 -15.64 12.87 -13.67
CA VAL A 103 -16.95 13.30 -14.20
C VAL A 103 -16.88 14.62 -14.97
N GLU A 104 -15.69 15.16 -15.13
CA GLU A 104 -15.36 16.37 -15.89
C GLU A 104 -14.01 16.17 -16.60
N CYS A 105 -13.64 17.09 -17.49
CA CYS A 105 -12.33 17.04 -18.14
C CYS A 105 -11.23 17.15 -17.08
N PHE A 106 -10.17 16.37 -17.23
CA PHE A 106 -9.01 16.41 -16.34
C PHE A 106 -7.72 16.61 -17.12
N HIS A 107 -6.74 17.26 -16.49
CA HIS A 107 -5.39 17.40 -16.98
C HIS A 107 -4.46 16.42 -16.26
N LEU A 108 -3.52 15.81 -17.00
CA LEU A 108 -2.58 14.85 -16.46
C LEU A 108 -1.14 15.25 -16.77
N GLU A 109 -0.26 15.11 -15.78
CA GLU A 109 1.19 15.30 -15.93
C GLU A 109 1.96 14.17 -15.26
N LEU A 110 3.13 13.82 -15.80
CA LEU A 110 4.03 12.85 -15.19
C LEU A 110 5.17 13.56 -14.48
N TRP A 111 5.41 13.19 -13.24
CA TRP A 111 6.42 13.78 -12.35
C TRP A 111 7.30 12.70 -11.73
N ARG A 112 8.59 12.98 -11.56
CA ARG A 112 9.53 12.16 -10.80
C ARG A 112 9.66 12.72 -9.39
N TYR A 113 9.60 11.85 -8.39
CA TYR A 113 9.63 12.22 -6.98
C TYR A 113 11.01 11.93 -6.40
N GLY A 114 11.80 12.99 -6.27
CA GLY A 114 13.15 13.00 -5.68
C GLY A 114 13.27 14.03 -4.57
N TRP A 115 14.47 14.60 -4.33
CA TRP A 115 14.59 15.73 -3.37
C TRP A 115 13.75 16.92 -3.83
N THR A 116 13.78 17.19 -5.13
CA THR A 116 12.84 18.08 -5.82
C THR A 116 11.90 17.22 -6.67
N LYS A 117 10.61 17.61 -6.73
CA LYS A 117 9.70 17.01 -7.71
C LYS A 117 10.04 17.56 -9.10
N GLU A 118 10.30 16.69 -10.06
CA GLU A 118 10.69 17.07 -11.41
C GLU A 118 9.58 16.73 -12.40
N ARG A 119 9.09 17.72 -13.14
CA ARG A 119 8.11 17.50 -14.20
C ARG A 119 8.78 16.79 -15.37
N VAL A 120 8.34 15.58 -15.68
CA VAL A 120 8.85 14.79 -16.80
C VAL A 120 8.22 15.24 -18.10
N ARG A 121 6.88 15.25 -18.16
CA ARG A 121 6.10 15.73 -19.31
C ARG A 121 4.63 15.97 -18.96
N GLY A 122 3.98 16.81 -19.73
CA GLY A 122 2.51 16.87 -19.76
C GLY A 122 1.94 15.71 -20.58
N LEU A 123 0.84 15.12 -20.11
CA LEU A 123 0.07 14.10 -20.83
C LEU A 123 -1.23 14.68 -21.44
N GLY A 124 -1.55 15.93 -21.09
CA GLY A 124 -2.58 16.72 -21.75
C GLY A 124 -3.91 16.74 -21.00
N TRP A 125 -4.91 17.34 -21.64
CA TRP A 125 -6.29 17.31 -21.19
C TRP A 125 -7.00 16.10 -21.77
N HIS A 126 -7.75 15.42 -20.92
CA HIS A 126 -8.51 14.24 -21.25
C HIS A 126 -10.00 14.54 -21.04
N ASP A 127 -10.74 14.33 -22.11
CA ASP A 127 -12.19 14.31 -22.20
C ASP A 127 -12.56 13.42 -23.40
N GLU A 128 -13.82 13.06 -23.52
CA GLU A 128 -14.33 12.34 -24.69
C GLU A 128 -15.65 13.00 -25.13
N HIS A 129 -16.07 12.80 -26.38
CA HIS A 129 -17.26 13.43 -26.95
C HIS A 129 -18.56 13.12 -26.19
N GLY A 130 -18.64 11.98 -25.49
CA GLY A 130 -19.78 11.63 -24.65
C GLY A 130 -19.80 12.40 -23.32
N PRO A 131 -20.97 12.84 -22.84
CA PRO A 131 -21.07 13.50 -21.55
C PRO A 131 -20.59 12.55 -20.44
N ARG A 132 -19.65 13.02 -19.61
CA ARG A 132 -19.04 12.24 -18.52
C ARG A 132 -18.38 10.94 -19.00
N ALA A 133 -17.92 10.85 -20.25
CA ALA A 133 -17.41 9.60 -20.81
C ALA A 133 -16.11 9.08 -20.16
N MET A 134 -15.38 9.93 -19.43
CA MET A 134 -14.23 9.53 -18.60
C MET A 134 -14.62 8.98 -17.21
N MET A 135 -15.92 8.94 -16.90
CA MET A 135 -16.42 8.39 -15.65
C MET A 135 -16.33 6.87 -15.68
N GLN A 136 -15.46 6.33 -14.84
CA GLN A 136 -15.37 4.88 -14.65
C GLN A 136 -16.50 4.34 -13.77
N ILE A 137 -16.75 3.04 -13.89
CA ILE A 137 -17.65 2.26 -13.02
C ILE A 137 -16.85 1.19 -12.28
N THR A 138 -17.43 0.59 -11.25
CA THR A 138 -16.87 -0.59 -10.57
C THR A 138 -17.73 -1.84 -10.84
N PRO A 139 -17.13 -3.04 -10.83
CA PRO A 139 -17.89 -4.28 -10.83
C PRO A 139 -18.80 -4.38 -9.59
N ASP A 140 -19.87 -5.16 -9.69
CA ASP A 140 -20.71 -5.49 -8.54
C ASP A 140 -20.07 -6.58 -7.66
N GLY A 141 -20.51 -6.70 -6.41
CA GLY A 141 -19.94 -7.64 -5.45
C GLY A 141 -18.61 -7.18 -4.87
N ASP A 142 -17.78 -8.15 -4.53
CA ASP A 142 -16.49 -7.95 -3.92
C ASP A 142 -15.37 -7.87 -4.97
N TYR A 143 -15.30 -6.71 -5.61
CA TYR A 143 -14.28 -6.44 -6.62
C TYR A 143 -12.86 -6.32 -6.03
N THR A 144 -12.69 -6.35 -4.70
CA THR A 144 -11.35 -6.40 -4.11
C THR A 144 -10.61 -7.70 -4.43
N GLN A 145 -11.33 -8.75 -4.87
CA GLN A 145 -10.75 -10.02 -5.30
C GLN A 145 -10.35 -10.07 -6.78
N ILE A 146 -10.83 -9.12 -7.60
CA ILE A 146 -10.69 -9.20 -9.08
C ILE A 146 -10.19 -7.91 -9.73
N GLY A 147 -10.19 -6.78 -9.02
CA GLY A 147 -9.82 -5.48 -9.57
C GLY A 147 -11.03 -4.63 -9.97
N VAL A 148 -10.78 -3.35 -10.28
CA VAL A 148 -11.85 -2.41 -10.66
C VAL A 148 -12.20 -2.43 -12.14
N GLU A 149 -11.39 -3.09 -12.97
CA GLU A 149 -11.61 -3.24 -14.42
C GLU A 149 -11.82 -1.90 -15.17
N TRP A 150 -11.17 -0.82 -14.72
CA TRP A 150 -11.28 0.47 -15.39
C TRP A 150 -10.73 0.39 -16.81
N ASN A 151 -11.33 1.16 -17.71
CA ASN A 151 -11.15 1.13 -19.16
C ASN A 151 -11.63 -0.17 -19.88
N LYS A 152 -12.24 -1.14 -19.19
CA LYS A 152 -12.80 -2.34 -19.83
C LYS A 152 -14.01 -2.05 -20.74
N PHE A 153 -14.83 -1.07 -20.36
CA PHE A 153 -16.06 -0.69 -21.09
C PHE A 153 -15.86 0.66 -21.80
N GLY A 154 -16.20 0.73 -23.09
CA GLY A 154 -16.20 1.98 -23.87
C GLY A 154 -14.89 2.34 -24.57
N TYR A 155 -13.74 1.81 -24.15
CA TYR A 155 -12.41 2.08 -24.75
C TYR A 155 -12.07 1.11 -25.89
N THR A 156 -12.94 1.00 -26.89
CA THR A 156 -12.76 0.05 -28.00
C THR A 156 -11.79 0.56 -29.07
N SER A 157 -11.59 1.87 -29.17
CA SER A 157 -10.65 2.46 -30.10
C SER A 157 -9.21 2.41 -29.55
N PRO A 158 -8.24 1.86 -30.30
CA PRO A 158 -6.82 1.95 -29.92
C PRO A 158 -6.34 3.39 -29.71
N ALA A 159 -6.93 4.35 -30.44
CA ALA A 159 -6.59 5.77 -30.30
C ALA A 159 -7.10 6.41 -29.00
N GLN A 160 -8.03 5.75 -28.29
CA GLN A 160 -8.55 6.19 -27.00
C GLN A 160 -7.83 5.50 -25.83
N LYS A 161 -7.03 4.46 -26.07
CA LYS A 161 -6.23 3.82 -25.02
C LYS A 161 -5.16 4.79 -24.53
N GLN A 162 -5.08 4.90 -23.22
CA GLN A 162 -4.30 5.93 -22.54
C GLN A 162 -2.96 5.36 -22.08
N MET A 163 -2.10 5.05 -23.06
CA MET A 163 -0.78 4.46 -22.82
C MET A 163 0.29 5.52 -22.55
N VAL A 164 1.24 5.18 -21.68
CA VAL A 164 2.35 6.04 -21.31
C VAL A 164 3.61 5.19 -21.18
N GLN A 165 4.63 5.53 -21.98
CA GLN A 165 5.92 4.86 -21.93
C GLN A 165 6.74 5.34 -20.72
N ALA A 166 7.34 4.39 -19.99
CA ALA A 166 8.16 4.64 -18.82
C ALA A 166 9.43 5.43 -19.18
N PRO A 167 9.79 6.45 -18.39
CA PRO A 167 11.06 7.16 -18.57
C PRO A 167 12.28 6.22 -18.46
N GLN A 168 13.41 6.66 -19.02
CA GLN A 168 14.65 5.89 -18.99
C GLN A 168 15.29 5.83 -17.59
N GLN A 169 15.08 6.86 -16.77
CA GLN A 169 15.58 6.91 -15.42
C GLN A 169 14.68 6.10 -14.48
N SER A 170 15.28 5.26 -13.65
CA SER A 170 14.56 4.54 -12.59
C SER A 170 14.11 5.50 -11.48
N GLY A 171 13.04 5.15 -10.77
CA GLY A 171 12.56 5.95 -9.64
C GLY A 171 11.07 5.82 -9.36
N LEU A 172 10.65 6.57 -8.33
CA LEU A 172 9.25 6.77 -7.99
C LEU A 172 8.70 7.91 -8.84
N TYR A 173 7.68 7.61 -9.63
CA TYR A 173 6.95 8.59 -10.43
C TYR A 173 5.55 8.76 -9.89
N TYR A 174 4.94 9.89 -10.17
CA TYR A 174 3.54 10.15 -9.91
C TYR A 174 2.88 10.77 -11.14
N PHE A 175 1.63 10.39 -11.34
CA PHE A 175 0.74 11.11 -12.22
C PHE A 175 0.02 12.19 -11.40
N HIS A 176 0.11 13.43 -11.84
CA HIS A 176 -0.62 14.56 -11.25
C HIS A 176 -1.89 14.78 -12.06
N ALA A 177 -3.04 14.40 -11.51
CA ALA A 177 -4.33 14.66 -12.11
C ALA A 177 -4.96 15.91 -11.49
N SER A 178 -5.55 16.77 -12.31
CA SER A 178 -6.27 17.97 -11.85
C SER A 178 -7.47 18.30 -12.75
N THR A 179 -8.45 19.04 -12.25
CA THR A 179 -9.60 19.51 -13.05
C THR A 179 -9.73 21.03 -13.01
N ALA A 180 -10.47 21.60 -13.96
CA ALA A 180 -10.75 23.03 -13.99
C ALA A 180 -11.53 23.53 -12.76
N SER A 181 -12.30 22.65 -12.10
CA SER A 181 -13.01 22.96 -10.86
C SER A 181 -12.12 22.94 -9.62
N GLY A 182 -10.84 22.56 -9.76
CA GLY A 182 -9.85 22.57 -8.68
C GLY A 182 -9.69 21.24 -7.95
N ARG A 183 -10.26 20.14 -8.44
CA ARG A 183 -9.94 18.81 -7.90
C ARG A 183 -8.50 18.44 -8.25
N ALA A 184 -7.83 17.73 -7.36
CA ALA A 184 -6.49 17.22 -7.56
C ALA A 184 -6.35 15.83 -6.93
N PHE A 185 -5.57 14.97 -7.57
CA PHE A 185 -5.23 13.65 -7.07
C PHE A 185 -3.91 13.20 -7.69
N ALA A 186 -3.00 12.66 -6.88
CA ALA A 186 -1.75 12.09 -7.36
C ALA A 186 -1.72 10.58 -7.09
N PHE A 187 -1.16 9.80 -8.02
CA PHE A 187 -0.99 8.36 -7.83
C PHE A 187 0.38 7.86 -8.29
N PRO A 188 0.98 6.91 -7.55
CA PRO A 188 2.35 6.46 -7.79
C PRO A 188 2.46 5.55 -9.02
N TRP A 189 3.68 5.47 -9.54
CA TRP A 189 4.12 4.53 -10.55
C TRP A 189 5.59 4.19 -10.32
N VAL A 190 5.89 2.90 -10.22
CA VAL A 190 7.25 2.42 -9.98
C VAL A 190 7.91 2.11 -11.32
N VAL A 191 9.04 2.75 -11.60
CA VAL A 191 9.83 2.51 -12.82
C VAL A 191 11.18 1.95 -12.43
N ALA A 192 11.35 0.65 -12.66
CA ALA A 192 12.62 -0.05 -12.55
C ALA A 192 13.52 0.23 -13.76
N PRO A 193 14.85 0.15 -13.63
CA PRO A 193 15.71 0.30 -14.79
C PRO A 193 15.59 -0.93 -15.72
N SER A 194 15.83 -0.73 -17.02
CA SER A 194 15.93 -1.85 -17.97
C SER A 194 17.22 -2.66 -17.75
N LYS A 195 18.28 -2.03 -17.23
CA LYS A 195 19.53 -2.65 -16.78
C LYS A 195 20.05 -1.87 -15.57
N PRO A 196 20.67 -2.52 -14.56
CA PRO A 196 21.23 -1.83 -13.40
C PRO A 196 22.09 -0.62 -13.80
N THR A 197 21.83 0.51 -13.16
CA THR A 197 22.52 1.79 -13.40
C THR A 197 23.26 2.29 -12.16
N ALA A 198 22.96 1.74 -11.00
CA ALA A 198 23.51 2.15 -9.72
C ALA A 198 24.04 0.95 -8.89
N PRO A 199 24.92 1.19 -7.90
CA PRO A 199 25.36 0.15 -6.98
C PRO A 199 24.33 -0.19 -5.90
N VAL A 200 23.28 0.64 -5.72
CA VAL A 200 22.24 0.49 -4.70
C VAL A 200 20.91 0.17 -5.36
N ALA A 201 20.21 -0.86 -4.89
CA ALA A 201 18.81 -1.09 -5.19
C ALA A 201 17.95 -0.69 -3.98
N VAL A 202 16.82 -0.03 -4.22
CA VAL A 202 15.83 0.33 -3.21
C VAL A 202 14.49 -0.29 -3.59
N LEU A 203 13.79 -0.90 -2.63
CA LEU A 203 12.45 -1.45 -2.85
C LEU A 203 11.36 -0.48 -2.42
N ALA A 204 10.34 -0.33 -3.26
CA ALA A 204 9.02 0.17 -2.89
C ALA A 204 8.25 -0.94 -2.18
N SER A 205 7.64 -0.63 -1.03
CA SER A 205 6.82 -1.61 -0.29
C SER A 205 5.41 -1.77 -0.88
N ASN A 206 5.32 -2.05 -2.18
CA ASN A 206 4.07 -2.05 -2.93
C ASN A 206 3.09 -3.15 -2.47
N ILE A 207 3.57 -4.23 -1.85
CA ILE A 207 2.72 -5.25 -1.24
C ILE A 207 2.06 -4.67 0.02
N THR A 208 2.83 -3.98 0.86
CA THR A 208 2.29 -3.24 2.02
C THR A 208 1.28 -2.19 1.56
N TRP A 209 1.54 -1.42 0.50
CA TRP A 209 0.58 -0.46 -0.02
C TRP A 209 -0.77 -1.13 -0.34
N ASN A 210 -0.74 -2.28 -1.00
CA ASN A 210 -1.95 -3.03 -1.33
C ASN A 210 -2.67 -3.60 -0.08
N CYS A 211 -1.90 -4.09 0.91
CA CYS A 211 -2.44 -4.58 2.19
C CYS A 211 -3.20 -3.51 2.97
N TYR A 212 -2.75 -2.26 2.90
CA TYR A 212 -3.40 -1.13 3.58
C TYR A 212 -4.50 -0.47 2.73
N ASN A 213 -4.58 -0.78 1.43
CA ASN A 213 -5.54 -0.20 0.52
C ASN A 213 -6.96 -0.73 0.73
N ASN A 214 -7.81 0.09 1.35
CA ASN A 214 -9.23 -0.19 1.61
C ASN A 214 -10.17 0.31 0.49
N PHE A 215 -9.66 0.60 -0.71
CA PHE A 215 -10.51 0.88 -1.86
C PHE A 215 -11.26 -0.39 -2.29
N GLY A 216 -12.58 -0.33 -2.34
CA GLY A 216 -13.47 -1.49 -2.50
C GLY A 216 -14.09 -2.00 -1.21
N GLY A 217 -13.72 -1.42 -0.06
CA GLY A 217 -14.30 -1.74 1.25
C GLY A 217 -13.58 -2.86 2.01
N ARG A 218 -12.54 -3.47 1.43
CA ARG A 218 -11.66 -4.41 2.13
C ARG A 218 -10.19 -4.01 2.01
N SER A 219 -9.45 -4.24 3.10
CA SER A 219 -7.99 -4.31 3.15
C SER A 219 -7.56 -5.36 4.18
N ASN A 220 -6.27 -5.56 4.43
CA ASN A 220 -5.82 -6.44 5.52
C ASN A 220 -6.20 -5.92 6.93
N TYR A 221 -6.74 -4.70 7.03
CA TYR A 221 -7.12 -4.06 8.31
C TYR A 221 -8.61 -3.73 8.42
N ILE A 222 -9.37 -3.87 7.33
CA ILE A 222 -10.80 -3.60 7.26
C ILE A 222 -11.43 -4.79 6.55
N HIS A 223 -12.29 -5.54 7.26
CA HIS A 223 -12.90 -6.76 6.74
C HIS A 223 -11.88 -7.78 6.20
N ALA A 224 -10.76 -7.96 6.91
CA ALA A 224 -9.56 -8.65 6.43
C ALA A 224 -9.82 -10.02 5.78
N ASN A 225 -10.75 -10.82 6.31
CA ASN A 225 -11.06 -12.14 5.80
C ASN A 225 -11.96 -12.13 4.56
N ALA A 226 -13.04 -11.35 4.56
CA ALA A 226 -14.03 -11.29 3.49
C ALA A 226 -14.92 -10.04 3.63
N LEU A 227 -15.51 -9.59 2.52
CA LEU A 227 -16.50 -8.51 2.54
C LEU A 227 -17.76 -8.97 3.31
N PRO A 228 -18.36 -8.14 4.20
CA PRO A 228 -19.51 -8.58 4.98
C PRO A 228 -20.80 -8.64 4.16
N ASP A 229 -21.78 -9.41 4.61
CA ASP A 229 -23.06 -9.64 3.89
C ASP A 229 -23.94 -8.39 3.74
N VAL A 230 -23.67 -7.33 4.51
CA VAL A 230 -24.41 -6.08 4.48
C VAL A 230 -23.44 -4.89 4.47
N PRO A 231 -23.69 -3.85 3.66
CA PRO A 231 -22.87 -2.65 3.69
C PRO A 231 -23.05 -1.89 5.00
N VAL A 232 -22.01 -1.16 5.38
CA VAL A 232 -21.96 -0.43 6.64
C VAL A 232 -22.72 0.89 6.51
N VAL A 233 -23.60 1.22 7.46
CA VAL A 233 -24.19 2.56 7.60
C VAL A 233 -23.34 3.41 8.53
N ASN A 234 -22.89 2.84 9.65
CA ASN A 234 -22.04 3.47 10.64
C ASN A 234 -20.98 2.50 11.16
N SER A 235 -19.72 2.76 10.81
CA SER A 235 -18.60 1.89 11.17
C SER A 235 -18.51 1.62 12.68
N ARG A 236 -18.72 2.63 13.53
CA ARG A 236 -18.59 2.49 14.99
C ARG A 236 -19.73 1.72 15.65
N GLN A 237 -20.83 1.51 14.95
CA GLN A 237 -21.99 0.77 15.45
C GLN A 237 -22.09 -0.65 14.88
N GLU A 238 -21.41 -0.94 13.78
CA GLU A 238 -21.64 -2.18 13.02
C GLU A 238 -20.36 -2.99 12.77
N ILE A 239 -19.20 -2.36 12.65
CA ILE A 239 -17.96 -3.11 12.38
C ILE A 239 -17.46 -3.71 13.70
N ALA A 240 -17.29 -5.03 13.74
CA ALA A 240 -16.83 -5.80 14.90
C ALA A 240 -15.59 -5.18 15.57
N ARG A 241 -14.67 -4.60 14.78
CA ARG A 241 -13.52 -3.82 15.25
C ARG A 241 -13.82 -2.77 16.31
N TYR A 242 -15.00 -2.17 16.29
CA TYR A 242 -15.38 -1.10 17.21
C TYR A 242 -16.42 -1.51 18.25
N ILE A 243 -17.17 -2.59 18.01
CA ILE A 243 -18.29 -2.99 18.88
C ILE A 243 -18.02 -4.27 19.66
N ASP A 244 -17.11 -5.12 19.21
CA ASP A 244 -16.75 -6.36 19.90
C ASP A 244 -15.42 -6.18 20.63
N PRO A 245 -15.41 -6.17 21.98
CA PRO A 245 -14.18 -6.06 22.76
C PRO A 245 -13.22 -7.25 22.58
N LYS A 246 -13.68 -8.36 22.01
CA LYS A 246 -12.88 -9.55 21.69
C LYS A 246 -12.39 -9.56 20.25
N PHE A 247 -12.73 -8.55 19.45
CA PHE A 247 -12.35 -8.50 18.05
C PHE A 247 -10.83 -8.58 17.87
N GLN A 248 -10.40 -9.49 17.02
CA GLN A 248 -9.06 -9.55 16.50
C GLN A 248 -9.09 -9.19 15.02
N THR A 249 -8.24 -8.24 14.60
CA THR A 249 -8.11 -7.89 13.17
C THR A 249 -7.74 -9.13 12.35
N TRP A 250 -6.92 -10.00 12.94
CA TRP A 250 -6.41 -11.22 12.35
C TRP A 250 -6.73 -12.40 13.27
N GLY A 251 -7.77 -13.15 12.94
CA GLY A 251 -8.27 -14.24 13.77
C GLY A 251 -9.06 -15.28 12.96
N TRP A 252 -8.77 -15.37 11.66
CA TRP A 252 -9.53 -16.17 10.71
C TRP A 252 -8.65 -17.27 10.09
N ASP A 253 -9.27 -18.40 9.76
CA ASP A 253 -8.60 -19.53 9.13
C ASP A 253 -8.26 -19.28 7.65
N SER A 254 -8.97 -18.36 7.00
CA SER A 254 -8.76 -18.00 5.59
C SER A 254 -9.03 -16.53 5.34
N TYR A 255 -8.34 -16.00 4.32
CA TYR A 255 -8.42 -14.60 3.90
C TYR A 255 -8.61 -14.57 2.37
N ALA A 256 -9.68 -13.92 1.91
CA ALA A 256 -9.95 -13.74 0.49
C ALA A 256 -8.88 -12.85 -0.17
N PRO A 257 -8.53 -13.10 -1.45
CA PRO A 257 -7.42 -12.42 -2.11
C PRO A 257 -7.67 -10.92 -2.30
N LEU A 258 -6.60 -10.13 -2.34
CA LEU A 258 -6.62 -8.69 -2.61
C LEU A 258 -5.95 -8.41 -3.96
N SER A 259 -6.70 -7.87 -4.91
CA SER A 259 -6.20 -7.44 -6.22
C SER A 259 -5.35 -6.20 -6.11
N PHE A 260 -4.25 -6.17 -6.87
CA PHE A 260 -3.43 -4.97 -7.09
C PHE A 260 -4.09 -3.99 -8.06
N GLU A 261 -5.07 -4.42 -8.87
CA GLU A 261 -5.72 -3.59 -9.90
C GLU A 261 -6.80 -2.68 -9.29
N ARG A 262 -6.39 -1.78 -8.41
CA ARG A 262 -7.25 -0.82 -7.71
C ARG A 262 -6.53 0.53 -7.52
N PRO A 263 -7.25 1.66 -7.56
CA PRO A 263 -6.74 2.93 -7.05
C PRO A 263 -6.22 2.77 -5.62
N GLU A 264 -5.16 3.50 -5.28
CA GLU A 264 -4.58 3.53 -3.93
C GLU A 264 -4.62 4.96 -3.38
N PRO A 265 -5.81 5.48 -2.97
CA PRO A 265 -5.90 6.84 -2.43
C PRO A 265 -5.04 7.07 -1.18
N ILE A 266 -4.62 5.99 -0.51
CA ILE A 266 -3.69 6.08 0.63
C ILE A 266 -2.33 6.63 0.20
N ASN A 267 -1.90 6.38 -1.05
CA ASN A 267 -0.63 6.82 -1.61
C ASN A 267 -0.70 8.23 -2.23
N ASP A 268 -1.84 8.93 -2.12
CA ASP A 268 -1.94 10.30 -2.62
C ASP A 268 -0.99 11.23 -1.87
N ILE A 269 -0.35 12.12 -2.62
CA ILE A 269 0.56 13.15 -2.11
C ILE A 269 0.11 14.45 -2.75
N ALA A 270 -0.21 15.44 -1.92
CA ALA A 270 -0.68 16.73 -2.44
C ALA A 270 0.33 17.31 -3.44
N LEU A 271 -0.17 17.86 -4.55
CA LEU A 271 0.67 18.31 -5.65
C LEU A 271 1.73 19.32 -5.18
N SER A 272 1.35 20.21 -4.26
CA SER A 272 2.19 21.24 -3.66
C SER A 272 3.14 20.77 -2.56
N GLU A 273 2.93 19.56 -2.01
CA GLU A 273 3.70 19.05 -0.87
C GLU A 273 5.18 18.94 -1.23
N GLN A 274 6.05 19.42 -0.35
CA GLN A 274 7.50 19.33 -0.44
C GLN A 274 8.04 18.19 0.43
N ILE A 275 9.24 17.71 0.11
CA ILE A 275 9.83 16.57 0.82
C ILE A 275 10.08 16.86 2.31
N THR A 276 10.25 18.12 2.69
CA THR A 276 10.42 18.53 4.09
C THR A 276 9.11 18.94 4.78
N ASP A 277 7.97 18.79 4.11
CA ASP A 277 6.67 19.03 4.72
C ASP A 277 6.28 17.88 5.65
N PRO A 278 5.57 18.17 6.76
CA PRO A 278 5.08 17.13 7.65
C PRO A 278 4.13 16.16 6.94
N ILE A 279 4.25 14.88 7.26
CA ILE A 279 3.41 13.83 6.71
C ILE A 279 2.18 13.69 7.61
N GLU A 280 1.03 14.13 7.11
CA GLU A 280 -0.23 14.06 7.83
C GLU A 280 -0.98 12.74 7.62
N GLY A 281 -1.84 12.38 8.56
CA GLY A 281 -2.73 11.24 8.42
C GLY A 281 -2.13 9.89 8.84
N ARG A 282 -3.01 8.89 8.89
CA ARG A 282 -2.69 7.58 9.49
C ARG A 282 -1.79 6.73 8.60
N ALA A 283 -2.15 6.62 7.32
CA ALA A 283 -1.51 5.74 6.36
C ALA A 283 -0.24 6.37 5.77
N ALA A 284 -0.34 7.60 5.24
CA ALA A 284 0.76 8.31 4.58
C ALA A 284 2.09 8.27 5.34
N CYS A 285 2.01 8.31 6.67
CA CYS A 285 3.13 8.18 7.61
C CYS A 285 3.98 6.88 7.49
N HIS A 286 3.59 5.87 6.72
CA HIS A 286 4.32 4.61 6.64
C HIS A 286 4.24 3.88 5.28
N ILE A 287 3.80 4.58 4.23
CA ILE A 287 3.68 4.06 2.85
C ILE A 287 4.37 5.04 1.89
N ALA A 288 3.97 5.10 0.61
CA ALA A 288 4.65 5.88 -0.42
C ALA A 288 5.03 7.34 -0.02
N PRO A 289 4.19 8.12 0.69
CA PRO A 289 4.57 9.46 1.15
C PRO A 289 5.78 9.48 2.10
N ALA A 290 5.89 8.50 3.01
CA ALA A 290 7.04 8.33 3.89
C ALA A 290 8.26 7.75 3.15
N GLU A 291 8.07 6.79 2.24
CA GLU A 291 9.14 6.21 1.43
C GLU A 291 9.81 7.25 0.53
N TRP A 292 9.04 8.21 -0.01
CA TRP A 292 9.57 9.33 -0.80
C TRP A 292 10.67 10.10 -0.04
N ARG A 293 10.58 10.19 1.29
CA ARG A 293 11.57 10.90 2.12
C ARG A 293 12.96 10.28 2.05
N LEU A 294 13.04 8.95 2.02
CA LEU A 294 14.30 8.24 1.82
C LEU A 294 14.86 8.49 0.42
N LEU A 295 14.02 8.41 -0.61
CA LEU A 295 14.46 8.57 -1.99
C LEU A 295 15.06 9.95 -2.25
N GLY A 296 14.39 11.02 -1.79
CA GLY A 296 14.94 12.35 -1.96
C GLY A 296 16.13 12.62 -1.04
N TRP A 297 16.21 12.03 0.15
CA TRP A 297 17.43 12.09 0.97
C TRP A 297 18.63 11.48 0.24
N LEU A 298 18.47 10.29 -0.37
CA LEU A 298 19.53 9.66 -1.17
C LEU A 298 20.02 10.58 -2.28
N GLU A 299 19.13 11.29 -2.96
CA GLU A 299 19.49 12.25 -4.01
C GLU A 299 20.23 13.47 -3.48
N ARG A 300 19.77 14.05 -2.36
CA ARG A 300 20.43 15.19 -1.72
C ARG A 300 21.87 14.86 -1.35
N GLU A 301 22.09 13.66 -0.81
CA GLU A 301 23.41 13.18 -0.40
C GLU A 301 24.25 12.62 -1.58
N GLY A 302 23.67 12.54 -2.79
CA GLY A 302 24.39 12.10 -3.99
C GLY A 302 24.57 10.58 -4.11
N PHE A 303 23.77 9.78 -3.42
CA PHE A 303 23.74 8.32 -3.58
C PHE A 303 22.92 7.93 -4.80
N ALA A 304 23.58 7.41 -5.83
CA ALA A 304 22.88 6.82 -6.97
C ALA A 304 22.19 5.51 -6.55
N TYR A 305 20.93 5.33 -6.97
CA TYR A 305 20.13 4.14 -6.70
C TYR A 305 19.24 3.78 -7.89
N ASP A 306 18.89 2.50 -7.97
CA ASP A 306 17.79 2.00 -8.80
C ASP A 306 16.60 1.63 -7.91
N PHE A 307 15.39 1.91 -8.40
CA PHE A 307 14.15 1.70 -7.64
C PHE A 307 13.30 0.59 -8.25
N TYR A 308 12.93 -0.39 -7.44
CA TYR A 308 12.14 -1.55 -7.86
C TYR A 308 10.94 -1.72 -6.94
N SER A 309 9.91 -2.45 -7.38
CA SER A 309 8.87 -2.93 -6.47
C SER A 309 9.26 -4.25 -5.81
N GLU A 310 8.65 -4.58 -4.66
CA GLU A 310 8.76 -5.92 -4.07
C GLU A 310 8.27 -7.00 -5.04
N THR A 311 7.18 -6.75 -5.78
CA THR A 311 6.71 -7.71 -6.80
C THR A 311 7.77 -7.98 -7.89
N GLN A 312 8.58 -6.98 -8.28
CA GLN A 312 9.69 -7.17 -9.21
C GLN A 312 10.89 -7.93 -8.59
N LEU A 313 11.05 -7.94 -7.27
CA LEU A 313 11.98 -8.85 -6.59
C LEU A 313 11.45 -10.29 -6.63
N HIS A 314 10.15 -10.48 -6.39
CA HIS A 314 9.50 -11.80 -6.46
C HIS A 314 9.58 -12.41 -7.87
N GLU A 315 9.28 -11.62 -8.91
CA GLU A 315 9.28 -12.02 -10.33
C GLU A 315 10.69 -12.15 -10.94
N GLU A 316 11.73 -11.96 -10.14
CA GLU A 316 13.12 -12.00 -10.56
C GLU A 316 13.56 -10.97 -11.60
N VAL A 317 12.81 -9.87 -11.72
CA VAL A 317 13.22 -8.69 -12.49
C VAL A 317 14.43 -8.00 -11.84
N LEU A 318 14.47 -7.96 -10.50
CA LEU A 318 15.63 -7.49 -9.75
C LEU A 318 16.68 -8.60 -9.58
N ASP A 319 17.81 -8.47 -10.28
CA ASP A 319 19.00 -9.31 -10.09
C ASP A 319 19.91 -8.74 -8.99
N LEU A 320 19.79 -9.27 -7.77
CA LEU A 320 20.58 -8.84 -6.60
C LEU A 320 22.10 -8.97 -6.80
N SER A 321 22.57 -9.88 -7.67
CA SER A 321 24.01 -10.07 -7.93
C SER A 321 24.67 -8.85 -8.58
N LYS A 322 23.87 -7.91 -9.10
CA LYS A 322 24.35 -6.68 -9.74
C LYS A 322 24.49 -5.50 -8.78
N TYR A 323 24.03 -5.64 -7.54
CA TYR A 323 24.01 -4.57 -6.55
C TYR A 323 25.00 -4.83 -5.42
N LYS A 324 25.50 -3.76 -4.82
CA LYS A 324 26.32 -3.82 -3.60
C LYS A 324 25.46 -3.82 -2.35
N VAL A 325 24.34 -3.10 -2.39
CA VAL A 325 23.42 -2.91 -1.27
C VAL A 325 21.97 -2.98 -1.75
N LEU A 326 21.14 -3.70 -1.01
CA LEU A 326 19.69 -3.61 -1.09
C LEU A 326 19.18 -2.76 0.09
N ILE A 327 18.33 -1.78 -0.16
CA ILE A 327 17.65 -1.00 0.88
C ILE A 327 16.17 -1.35 0.88
N ILE A 328 15.64 -1.70 2.05
CA ILE A 328 14.21 -1.88 2.29
C ILE A 328 13.75 -0.91 3.38
N SER A 329 12.64 -0.24 3.13
CA SER A 329 12.09 0.88 3.90
C SER A 329 10.66 1.14 3.39
N THR A 330 9.76 1.87 4.04
CA THR A 330 9.72 2.33 5.44
C THR A 330 9.04 1.29 6.33
N HIS A 331 8.10 0.55 5.75
CA HIS A 331 7.30 -0.46 6.42
C HIS A 331 7.10 -1.68 5.50
N PRO A 332 8.16 -2.45 5.21
CA PRO A 332 8.11 -3.62 4.32
C PRO A 332 7.47 -4.83 5.02
N GLU A 333 6.28 -4.70 5.59
CA GLU A 333 5.63 -5.66 6.49
C GLU A 333 5.28 -7.01 5.84
N TYR A 334 4.93 -7.00 4.55
CA TYR A 334 4.33 -8.14 3.85
C TYR A 334 5.23 -8.66 2.75
N TRP A 335 5.76 -9.87 2.91
CA TRP A 335 6.74 -10.45 1.99
C TRP A 335 6.33 -11.86 1.58
N THR A 336 6.70 -12.29 0.37
CA THR A 336 6.61 -13.72 0.03
C THR A 336 7.82 -14.44 0.62
N GLN A 337 7.64 -15.73 0.95
CA GLN A 337 8.77 -16.57 1.37
C GLN A 337 9.89 -16.57 0.33
N THR A 338 9.57 -16.61 -0.97
CA THR A 338 10.56 -16.55 -2.07
C THR A 338 11.47 -15.33 -2.01
N MET A 339 10.92 -14.14 -1.71
CA MET A 339 11.73 -12.92 -1.59
C MET A 339 12.65 -13.00 -0.38
N TYR A 340 12.13 -13.47 0.75
CA TYR A 340 12.90 -13.67 1.97
C TYR A 340 14.09 -14.61 1.74
N ASP A 341 13.82 -15.81 1.20
CA ASP A 341 14.83 -16.83 0.92
C ASP A 341 15.90 -16.30 -0.03
N ARG A 342 15.51 -15.55 -1.07
CA ARG A 342 16.45 -14.96 -2.02
C ARG A 342 17.37 -13.92 -1.39
N VAL A 343 16.81 -12.99 -0.61
CA VAL A 343 17.61 -11.95 0.04
C VAL A 343 18.51 -12.58 1.11
N LYS A 344 18.00 -13.56 1.87
CA LYS A 344 18.80 -14.31 2.84
C LYS A 344 19.96 -15.07 2.17
N GLN A 345 19.70 -15.77 1.07
CA GLN A 345 20.72 -16.44 0.29
C GLN A 345 21.82 -15.46 -0.15
N TRP A 346 21.42 -14.32 -0.72
CA TRP A 346 22.33 -13.28 -1.19
C TRP A 346 23.21 -12.71 -0.05
N VAL A 347 22.62 -12.38 1.10
CA VAL A 347 23.32 -11.81 2.26
C VAL A 347 24.25 -12.82 2.94
N PHE A 348 23.79 -14.05 3.14
CA PHE A 348 24.54 -15.05 3.91
C PHE A 348 25.58 -15.79 3.08
N HIS A 349 25.35 -15.96 1.78
CA HIS A 349 26.18 -16.85 0.96
C HIS A 349 26.85 -16.18 -0.24
N GLU A 350 26.42 -14.97 -0.63
CA GLU A 350 26.92 -14.30 -1.85
C GLU A 350 27.57 -12.93 -1.55
N GLY A 351 27.75 -12.60 -0.28
CA GLY A 351 28.39 -11.35 0.15
C GLY A 351 27.49 -10.11 0.05
N GLY A 352 26.18 -10.31 -0.10
CA GLY A 352 25.18 -9.24 -0.18
C GLY A 352 25.07 -8.40 1.08
N ARG A 353 24.73 -7.12 0.92
CA ARG A 353 24.53 -6.19 2.04
C ARG A 353 23.12 -5.65 2.05
N LEU A 354 22.44 -5.77 3.18
CA LEU A 354 21.09 -5.28 3.38
C LEU A 354 21.09 -4.07 4.32
N MET A 355 20.37 -3.02 3.95
CA MET A 355 20.02 -1.93 4.84
C MET A 355 18.51 -1.94 5.05
N TYR A 356 18.10 -2.19 6.29
CA TYR A 356 16.72 -2.14 6.71
C TYR A 356 16.45 -0.82 7.44
N LEU A 357 15.89 0.14 6.71
CA LEU A 357 15.63 1.51 7.15
C LEU A 357 14.14 1.71 7.46
N GLY A 358 13.56 0.77 8.20
CA GLY A 358 12.14 0.73 8.52
C GLY A 358 11.85 0.03 9.85
N GLY A 359 10.57 -0.14 10.18
CA GLY A 359 10.06 -0.89 11.34
C GLY A 359 8.97 -1.88 10.92
N ASN A 360 8.74 -2.93 11.72
CA ASN A 360 7.81 -4.03 11.44
C ASN A 360 7.96 -4.65 10.04
N GLY A 361 9.21 -4.79 9.60
CA GLY A 361 9.57 -5.32 8.30
C GLY A 361 9.55 -6.84 8.28
N VAL A 362 9.10 -7.40 7.16
CA VAL A 362 9.15 -8.84 6.85
C VAL A 362 8.39 -9.67 7.88
N ASN A 363 7.35 -9.08 8.47
CA ASN A 363 6.61 -9.66 9.58
C ASN A 363 5.59 -10.71 9.15
N CYS A 364 5.04 -10.63 7.93
CA CYS A 364 3.93 -11.47 7.49
C CYS A 364 4.13 -12.01 6.08
N GLU A 365 3.92 -13.33 5.93
CA GLU A 365 3.95 -13.98 4.62
C GLU A 365 2.72 -13.60 3.78
N VAL A 366 2.94 -13.36 2.49
CA VAL A 366 1.90 -13.33 1.46
C VAL A 366 2.19 -14.35 0.35
N THR A 367 1.13 -14.78 -0.34
CA THR A 367 1.22 -15.47 -1.64
C THR A 367 0.73 -14.54 -2.73
N LEU A 368 1.52 -14.37 -3.80
CA LEU A 368 1.11 -13.70 -5.02
C LEU A 368 0.51 -14.74 -5.98
N HIS A 369 -0.52 -14.34 -6.72
CA HIS A 369 -1.24 -15.21 -7.66
C HIS A 369 -1.13 -14.66 -9.10
N ASP A 370 -1.20 -15.54 -10.10
CA ASP A 370 -1.05 -15.21 -11.53
C ASP A 370 -2.09 -14.19 -12.07
N ASN A 371 -3.18 -13.95 -11.33
CA ASN A 371 -4.26 -13.03 -11.70
C ASN A 371 -4.12 -11.65 -11.06
N ASP A 372 -2.90 -11.20 -10.75
CA ASP A 372 -2.61 -9.91 -10.13
C ASP A 372 -3.29 -9.71 -8.76
N THR A 373 -3.42 -10.78 -7.99
CA THR A 373 -3.96 -10.76 -6.62
C THR A 373 -2.98 -11.34 -5.62
N MET A 374 -3.22 -11.11 -4.33
CA MET A 374 -2.44 -11.69 -3.24
C MET A 374 -3.31 -12.20 -2.10
N THR A 375 -2.85 -13.24 -1.39
CA THR A 375 -3.43 -13.69 -0.12
C THR A 375 -2.47 -13.42 1.01
N VAL A 376 -2.97 -12.85 2.12
CA VAL A 376 -2.19 -12.56 3.32
C VAL A 376 -2.34 -13.68 4.34
N HIS A 377 -1.23 -14.23 4.83
CA HIS A 377 -1.22 -15.35 5.78
C HIS A 377 -1.11 -14.86 7.22
N ASN A 378 -2.11 -14.11 7.68
CA ASN A 378 -2.08 -13.62 9.06
C ASN A 378 -2.21 -14.75 10.09
N GLY A 379 -2.90 -15.84 9.72
CA GLY A 379 -3.29 -16.92 10.62
C GLY A 379 -4.28 -16.45 11.70
N THR A 380 -4.40 -17.27 12.75
CA THR A 380 -5.20 -16.99 13.94
C THR A 380 -4.26 -16.58 15.08
N MET A 381 -4.40 -15.33 15.56
CA MET A 381 -3.58 -14.75 16.63
C MET A 381 -4.48 -14.30 17.79
N THR A 382 -3.98 -14.37 19.02
CA THR A 382 -4.70 -13.88 20.21
C THR A 382 -4.14 -12.56 20.74
N SER A 383 -2.92 -12.19 20.34
CA SER A 383 -2.31 -10.87 20.55
C SER A 383 -1.16 -10.65 19.56
N LEU A 384 -0.58 -9.45 19.56
CA LEU A 384 0.61 -9.11 18.77
C LEU A 384 1.94 -9.55 19.43
N TRP A 385 1.89 -10.08 20.64
CA TRP A 385 3.07 -10.61 21.34
C TRP A 385 3.38 -12.03 20.87
N ALA A 386 4.65 -12.45 20.99
CA ALA A 386 5.10 -13.74 20.48
C ALA A 386 4.26 -14.93 21.01
N GLU A 387 3.82 -14.89 22.27
CA GLU A 387 2.94 -15.90 22.87
C GLU A 387 1.56 -15.95 22.20
N GLY A 388 1.03 -14.79 21.79
CA GLY A 388 -0.26 -14.69 21.11
C GLY A 388 -0.21 -15.05 19.62
N ILE A 389 0.97 -14.92 19.01
CA ILE A 389 1.24 -15.33 17.63
C ILE A 389 1.55 -16.84 17.57
N GLY A 390 2.29 -17.34 18.55
CA GLY A 390 2.94 -18.65 18.58
C GLY A 390 4.34 -18.67 17.96
N ALA A 391 4.89 -17.50 17.61
CA ALA A 391 6.22 -17.27 17.04
C ALA A 391 6.58 -15.78 17.21
N GLU A 392 7.80 -15.35 16.89
CA GLU A 392 8.19 -13.93 16.99
C GLU A 392 7.40 -13.03 15.99
N SER A 393 6.92 -13.60 14.89
CA SER A 393 6.13 -12.90 13.86
C SER A 393 5.21 -13.85 13.09
N ARG A 394 4.37 -13.29 12.20
CA ARG A 394 3.48 -14.09 11.33
C ARG A 394 4.29 -14.87 10.28
N LEU A 395 5.38 -14.31 9.76
CA LEU A 395 6.34 -15.01 8.90
C LEU A 395 7.03 -16.12 9.70
N GLY A 396 7.49 -15.83 10.91
CA GLY A 396 8.16 -16.79 11.78
C GLY A 396 7.33 -18.03 12.13
N LYS A 397 5.99 -17.91 12.11
CA LYS A 397 5.08 -19.03 12.28
C LYS A 397 5.09 -20.01 11.09
N ARG A 398 5.43 -19.54 9.90
CA ARG A 398 5.33 -20.29 8.64
C ARG A 398 6.68 -20.63 8.02
N HIS A 399 7.72 -19.88 8.38
CA HIS A 399 9.06 -20.03 7.85
C HIS A 399 10.10 -19.95 8.98
N GLU A 400 10.66 -18.76 9.25
CA GLU A 400 11.54 -18.49 10.39
C GLU A 400 11.45 -17.00 10.76
N SER A 401 11.96 -16.64 11.94
CA SER A 401 11.96 -15.25 12.40
C SER A 401 12.78 -14.36 11.45
N GLU A 402 12.20 -13.22 11.08
CA GLU A 402 12.85 -12.19 10.27
C GLU A 402 14.11 -11.64 10.92
N ALA A 403 14.27 -11.79 12.25
CA ALA A 403 15.51 -11.42 12.95
C ALA A 403 16.74 -12.20 12.44
N ASN A 404 16.56 -13.37 11.82
CA ASN A 404 17.67 -14.08 11.17
C ASN A 404 18.24 -13.30 9.98
N LEU A 405 17.43 -12.50 9.29
CA LEU A 405 17.85 -11.68 8.15
C LEU A 405 18.08 -10.23 8.55
N LEU A 406 17.17 -9.66 9.33
CA LEU A 406 17.15 -8.25 9.72
C LEU A 406 17.98 -7.97 10.97
N GLY A 407 18.35 -8.98 11.75
CA GLY A 407 19.00 -8.82 13.05
C GLY A 407 18.08 -8.29 14.15
N VAL A 408 16.86 -7.87 13.80
CA VAL A 408 15.82 -7.34 14.69
C VAL A 408 14.45 -7.87 14.28
N VAL A 409 13.50 -7.88 15.21
CA VAL A 409 12.09 -8.29 14.99
C VAL A 409 11.14 -7.32 15.69
N PHE A 410 9.95 -7.14 15.12
CA PHE A 410 8.90 -6.30 15.67
C PHE A 410 8.56 -6.64 17.12
N THR A 411 8.31 -5.60 17.92
CA THR A 411 7.76 -5.75 19.26
C THR A 411 6.59 -4.80 19.52
N PRO A 412 5.49 -5.25 20.15
CA PRO A 412 4.36 -4.38 20.46
C PRO A 412 4.69 -3.22 21.42
N ALA A 413 5.77 -3.33 22.20
CA ALA A 413 6.17 -2.31 23.19
C ALA A 413 6.40 -0.91 22.57
N GLY A 414 6.82 -0.84 21.31
CA GLY A 414 7.08 0.44 20.63
C GLY A 414 5.92 1.01 19.84
N ILE A 415 4.81 0.29 19.75
CA ILE A 415 3.69 0.70 18.89
C ILE A 415 3.15 2.07 19.32
N MET A 416 2.89 2.94 18.35
CA MET A 416 2.36 4.30 18.55
C MET A 416 3.25 5.26 19.36
N THR A 417 4.52 4.94 19.60
CA THR A 417 5.46 5.82 20.32
C THR A 417 6.39 6.60 19.36
N GLY A 418 7.10 7.61 19.85
CA GLY A 418 8.12 8.37 19.09
C GLY A 418 9.15 9.02 20.00
N ALA A 419 10.44 8.87 19.72
CA ALA A 419 11.56 9.40 20.50
C ALA A 419 12.86 9.47 19.67
N PRO A 420 13.89 10.23 20.09
CA PRO A 420 15.23 10.13 19.50
C PRO A 420 15.92 8.81 19.86
N TYR A 421 17.00 8.49 19.14
CA TYR A 421 17.93 7.43 19.50
C TYR A 421 18.96 7.93 20.51
N ARG A 422 19.51 7.02 21.31
CA ARG A 422 20.72 7.19 22.11
C ARG A 422 21.79 6.23 21.64
N VAL A 423 23.01 6.71 21.46
CA VAL A 423 24.17 5.88 21.09
C VAL A 423 24.54 4.92 22.23
N ILE A 424 24.73 3.66 21.88
CA ILE A 424 25.12 2.57 22.79
C ILE A 424 26.56 2.13 22.53
N ASP A 425 26.97 2.05 21.27
CA ASP A 425 28.30 1.61 20.85
C ASP A 425 28.84 2.48 19.71
N ASP A 426 29.56 3.54 20.07
CA ASP A 426 30.21 4.49 19.16
C ASP A 426 31.50 3.96 18.50
N THR A 427 31.90 2.71 18.79
CA THR A 427 33.14 2.14 18.23
C THR A 427 32.97 1.64 16.79
N HIS A 428 31.74 1.51 16.32
CA HIS A 428 31.46 1.11 14.95
C HIS A 428 31.66 2.29 13.98
N TRP A 429 32.20 2.02 12.79
CA TRP A 429 32.57 3.04 11.80
C TRP A 429 31.37 3.88 11.32
N CYS A 430 30.14 3.43 11.50
CA CYS A 430 28.94 4.22 11.17
C CYS A 430 28.82 5.53 11.96
N PHE A 431 29.52 5.65 13.10
CA PHE A 431 29.60 6.89 13.88
C PHE A 431 30.85 7.72 13.56
N GLU A 432 31.74 7.25 12.68
CA GLU A 432 32.94 7.99 12.30
C GLU A 432 32.58 9.33 11.65
N GLY A 433 33.27 10.40 12.06
CA GLY A 433 33.03 11.76 11.55
C GLY A 433 31.74 12.44 12.05
N THR A 434 30.86 11.74 12.77
CA THR A 434 29.60 12.32 13.30
C THR A 434 29.80 13.19 14.55
N GLY A 435 30.88 12.94 15.30
CA GLY A 435 31.11 13.55 16.62
C GLY A 435 30.32 12.92 17.77
N LEU A 436 29.39 12.00 17.49
CA LEU A 436 28.58 11.33 18.50
C LEU A 436 29.40 10.38 19.38
N LYS A 437 29.01 10.27 20.65
CA LYS A 437 29.59 9.40 21.68
C LYS A 437 28.53 8.60 22.41
N ASN A 438 28.95 7.53 23.09
CA ASN A 438 28.04 6.73 23.92
C ASN A 438 27.28 7.62 24.91
N GLY A 439 25.94 7.54 24.86
CA GLY A 439 25.04 8.37 25.65
C GLY A 439 24.44 9.57 24.93
N ASP A 440 25.04 10.03 23.82
CA ASP A 440 24.50 11.14 23.02
C ASP A 440 23.21 10.75 22.32
N THR A 441 22.35 11.76 22.07
CA THR A 441 21.08 11.61 21.36
C THR A 441 21.13 12.18 19.96
N PHE A 442 20.36 11.57 19.04
CA PHE A 442 20.20 12.02 17.65
C PHE A 442 18.85 11.60 17.07
N GLY A 443 18.43 12.20 15.95
CA GLY A 443 17.12 11.93 15.35
C GLY A 443 15.97 12.52 16.17
N GLU A 444 16.12 13.77 16.63
CA GLU A 444 15.14 14.44 17.50
C GLU A 444 13.94 14.97 16.72
N LYS A 445 14.13 15.29 15.44
CA LYS A 445 13.08 15.78 14.56
C LYS A 445 12.48 14.67 13.72
N SER A 446 11.19 14.78 13.42
CA SER A 446 10.50 13.89 12.47
C SER A 446 9.33 14.59 11.79
N LEU A 447 9.17 14.33 10.50
CA LEU A 447 8.01 14.76 9.71
C LEU A 447 6.75 13.96 10.02
N HIS A 448 6.88 12.83 10.73
CA HIS A 448 5.81 11.88 11.00
C HIS A 448 4.79 12.43 12.02
N ARG A 449 3.60 12.86 11.57
CA ARG A 449 2.59 13.50 12.45
C ARG A 449 1.74 12.54 13.25
N ARG A 450 1.72 11.25 12.92
CA ARG A 450 0.95 10.25 13.68
C ARG A 450 1.60 9.90 15.02
N CYS A 451 2.92 9.80 15.03
CA CYS A 451 3.75 9.48 16.19
C CYS A 451 4.92 10.47 16.23
N PRO A 452 4.72 11.68 16.78
CA PRO A 452 5.79 12.66 16.91
C PRO A 452 6.79 12.21 17.98
N GLY A 453 8.01 12.76 17.93
CA GLY A 453 9.00 12.63 19.02
C GLY A 453 10.42 12.24 18.58
N GLY A 454 10.60 11.78 17.34
CA GLY A 454 11.93 11.52 16.77
C GLY A 454 11.97 10.31 15.85
N ALA A 455 13.19 9.90 15.50
CA ALA A 455 13.47 8.87 14.50
C ALA A 455 13.17 7.44 14.94
N SER A 456 13.00 7.19 16.25
CA SER A 456 12.59 5.89 16.79
C SER A 456 11.11 5.93 17.16
N GLY A 457 10.24 5.33 16.35
CA GLY A 457 8.80 5.30 16.62
C GLY A 457 7.91 4.63 15.58
N HIS A 458 6.61 4.83 15.80
CA HIS A 458 5.42 4.24 15.18
C HIS A 458 5.32 2.73 15.38
N GLU A 459 6.24 1.95 14.84
CA GLU A 459 6.43 0.53 15.13
C GLU A 459 7.93 0.29 15.21
N THR A 460 8.38 -0.48 16.21
CA THR A 460 9.80 -0.63 16.51
C THR A 460 10.23 -2.06 16.69
N ASP A 461 11.45 -2.32 16.23
CA ASP A 461 12.04 -3.65 16.19
C ASP A 461 13.23 -3.74 17.15
N LYS A 462 13.48 -4.93 17.67
CA LYS A 462 14.49 -5.20 18.70
C LYS A 462 15.25 -6.48 18.38
N ILE A 463 16.50 -6.57 18.86
CA ILE A 463 17.29 -7.80 18.80
C ILE A 463 16.56 -8.88 19.60
N SER A 464 16.55 -10.11 19.08
CA SER A 464 15.91 -11.25 19.73
C SER A 464 16.83 -12.47 19.86
N ALA A 465 16.30 -13.56 20.39
CA ALA A 465 17.04 -14.81 20.50
C ALA A 465 17.42 -15.41 19.14
N SER A 466 16.63 -15.08 18.10
CA SER A 466 16.81 -15.50 16.70
C SER A 466 17.83 -14.65 15.95
N SER A 467 18.18 -13.45 16.43
CA SER A 467 19.21 -12.63 15.80
C SER A 467 20.56 -13.37 15.73
N PRO A 468 21.37 -13.16 14.67
CA PRO A 468 22.72 -13.69 14.58
C PRO A 468 23.54 -13.40 15.84
N LYS A 469 24.31 -14.37 16.33
CA LYS A 469 24.98 -14.27 17.65
C LYS A 469 26.02 -13.14 17.74
N ASN A 470 26.52 -12.68 16.60
CA ASN A 470 27.43 -11.55 16.48
C ASN A 470 26.73 -10.21 16.25
N THR A 471 25.40 -10.12 16.37
CA THR A 471 24.65 -8.87 16.22
C THR A 471 25.08 -7.86 17.30
N ARG A 472 25.46 -6.66 16.85
CA ARG A 472 25.89 -5.54 17.70
C ARG A 472 24.77 -4.51 17.80
N LEU A 473 24.45 -4.08 19.02
CA LEU A 473 23.54 -2.97 19.29
C LEU A 473 24.32 -1.65 19.23
N LEU A 474 23.96 -0.77 18.29
CA LEU A 474 24.65 0.50 18.03
C LEU A 474 23.96 1.68 18.71
N ALA A 475 22.64 1.73 18.66
CA ALA A 475 21.83 2.77 19.28
C ALA A 475 20.46 2.22 19.70
N ARG A 476 19.82 2.86 20.68
CA ARG A 476 18.48 2.49 21.15
C ARG A 476 17.58 3.72 21.31
N GLY A 477 16.35 3.61 20.84
CA GLY A 477 15.31 4.63 21.03
C GLY A 477 14.96 4.89 22.50
N LEU A 478 14.60 6.14 22.82
CA LEU A 478 14.20 6.56 24.17
C LEU A 478 12.70 6.47 24.45
N ASN A 479 11.99 5.64 23.69
CA ASN A 479 10.56 5.44 23.83
C ASN A 479 10.23 4.85 25.21
N PRO A 480 9.03 5.13 25.76
CA PRO A 480 8.61 4.61 27.06
C PRO A 480 8.58 3.08 27.09
N ASP A 481 8.59 2.50 28.30
CA ASP A 481 8.39 1.06 28.54
C ASP A 481 9.36 0.14 27.78
N ASN A 482 10.60 0.60 27.56
CA ASN A 482 11.59 -0.07 26.70
C ASN A 482 11.08 -0.30 25.26
N GLY A 483 10.16 0.52 24.79
CA GLY A 483 9.57 0.46 23.45
C GLY A 483 10.50 0.95 22.35
N GLY A 484 11.73 1.37 22.65
CA GLY A 484 12.65 1.94 21.66
C GLY A 484 13.04 0.98 20.55
N ALA A 485 13.23 1.49 19.34
CA ALA A 485 13.87 0.76 18.27
C ALA A 485 15.33 0.48 18.62
N GLU A 486 15.83 -0.67 18.21
CA GLU A 486 17.24 -1.02 18.34
C GLU A 486 17.93 -0.96 16.98
N MET A 487 18.86 0.00 16.85
CA MET A 487 19.73 0.08 15.69
C MET A 487 20.82 -0.97 15.84
N ALA A 488 20.86 -1.93 14.92
CA ALA A 488 21.70 -3.12 15.03
C ALA A 488 22.44 -3.42 13.73
N ILE A 489 23.58 -4.10 13.84
CA ILE A 489 24.34 -4.57 12.69
C ILE A 489 24.94 -5.96 12.95
N PHE A 490 25.01 -6.79 11.91
CA PHE A 490 25.83 -8.00 11.91
C PHE A 490 26.48 -8.21 10.53
N ASP A 491 27.62 -8.89 10.53
CA ASP A 491 28.31 -9.35 9.32
C ASP A 491 28.19 -10.88 9.18
N THR A 492 28.28 -11.40 7.96
CA THR A 492 28.26 -12.83 7.65
C THR A 492 29.65 -13.33 7.24
N GLU A 493 29.88 -14.64 7.31
CA GLU A 493 31.17 -15.24 6.92
C GLU A 493 31.49 -15.04 5.43
N SER A 494 30.47 -14.84 4.58
CA SER A 494 30.64 -14.54 3.15
C SER A 494 31.06 -13.09 2.86
N GLY A 495 31.18 -12.24 3.89
CA GLY A 495 31.49 -10.81 3.76
C GLY A 495 30.27 -9.92 3.48
N GLY A 496 29.07 -10.51 3.52
CA GLY A 496 27.80 -9.80 3.54
C GLY A 496 27.44 -9.31 4.94
N GLY A 497 26.24 -8.73 5.09
CA GLY A 497 25.76 -8.25 6.39
C GLY A 497 24.49 -7.44 6.30
N THR A 498 23.89 -7.17 7.46
CA THR A 498 22.67 -6.37 7.56
C THR A 498 22.84 -5.26 8.60
N PHE A 499 22.49 -4.04 8.21
CA PHE A 499 22.32 -2.89 9.10
C PHE A 499 20.83 -2.54 9.20
N SER A 500 20.34 -2.39 10.43
CA SER A 500 18.92 -2.16 10.71
C SER A 500 18.73 -0.99 11.66
N VAL A 501 17.76 -0.12 11.38
CA VAL A 501 17.36 0.97 12.29
C VAL A 501 16.17 0.57 13.17
N GLY A 502 15.34 -0.36 12.71
CA GLY A 502 14.20 -0.90 13.46
C GLY A 502 13.09 0.10 13.75
N SER A 503 12.89 1.12 12.91
CA SER A 503 11.83 2.11 13.07
C SER A 503 11.22 2.63 11.76
N ILE A 504 9.89 2.69 11.73
CA ILE A 504 9.11 3.37 10.69
C ILE A 504 9.37 4.89 10.66
N CYS A 505 9.68 5.53 11.79
CA CYS A 505 9.91 6.98 11.82
C CYS A 505 11.21 7.41 11.15
N TRP A 506 12.16 6.50 10.93
CA TRP A 506 13.51 6.83 10.43
C TRP A 506 13.51 7.60 9.10
N PRO A 507 12.83 7.14 8.03
CA PRO A 507 12.80 7.85 6.74
C PRO A 507 12.18 9.24 6.85
N SER A 508 11.26 9.44 7.79
CA SER A 508 10.60 10.73 8.01
C SER A 508 11.48 11.72 8.80
N SER A 509 12.60 11.28 9.37
CA SER A 509 13.51 12.11 10.16
C SER A 509 14.73 12.59 9.37
N ILE A 510 15.32 11.72 8.54
CA ILE A 510 16.56 12.01 7.79
C ILE A 510 16.52 13.25 6.86
N PRO A 511 15.37 13.74 6.33
CA PRO A 511 15.39 14.98 5.55
C PRO A 511 15.64 16.24 6.38
N ILE A 512 15.39 16.22 7.69
CA ILE A 512 15.31 17.43 8.54
C ILE A 512 16.16 17.40 9.82
N ASP A 513 16.79 16.26 10.10
CA ASP A 513 17.73 16.01 11.20
C ASP A 513 19.05 15.58 10.57
#